data_AF-A0A4R8PPT4-F1
#
_entry.id   AF-A0A4R8PPT4-F1
#
_cell.length_a   1.000
_cell.length_b   1.000
_cell.length_c   1.000
_cell.angle_alpha   90.00
_cell.angle_beta   90.00
_cell.angle_gamma   90.00
#
_symmetry.space_group_name_H-M   'P 1'
#
loop_
_entity.id
_entity.type
_entity.pdbx_description
1 polymer ?
#
loop_
_entity_poly.entity_id
_entity_poly.type
_entity_poly.pdbx_seq_one_letter_code
_entity_poly.pdbx_strand_id
1 'polypeptide(L)'
;MATGVYFARNFLSSLTNTLADPDREKHEQARLQAKAHLERLRKGKNTGQSADETVEDDTTHRQGSKSADLTLNEYENVIALEMVAPEDISIGFTDIGGLEDIIDELKESVIYPLTMPHLYSHAAPLLSAPSGVLLYGPPGCGKTMLAKAVAHESGASFINLHISTVTEKWYGDSNKLVRAVFSLARKMQPAIIFIDEIDAVLDS
;
A
#
# COMPACT_ATOMS: atom_id res chain seq x y z
N MET A 1 -5.27 66.63 7.84
CA MET A 1 -4.72 65.66 6.87
C MET A 1 -3.89 64.59 7.62
N ALA A 2 -4.49 63.74 8.46
CA ALA A 2 -3.75 62.68 9.18
C ALA A 2 -4.68 61.59 9.76
N THR A 3 -5.69 61.15 9.00
CA THR A 3 -6.72 60.20 9.51
C THR A 3 -6.88 58.95 8.65
N GLY A 4 -6.01 58.74 7.66
CA GLY A 4 -6.13 57.62 6.70
C GLY A 4 -5.10 56.50 6.83
N VAL A 5 -4.07 56.64 7.67
CA VAL A 5 -2.89 55.74 7.63
C VAL A 5 -2.93 54.60 8.67
N TYR A 6 -3.82 54.66 9.66
CA TYR A 6 -3.83 53.66 10.75
C TYR A 6 -4.65 52.38 10.47
N PHE A 7 -5.58 52.41 9.50
CA PHE A 7 -6.46 51.25 9.26
C PHE A 7 -5.80 50.14 8.40
N ALA A 8 -4.73 50.45 7.67
CA ALA A 8 -4.04 49.47 6.82
C ALA A 8 -3.03 48.59 7.56
N ARG A 9 -2.62 48.96 8.79
CA ARG A 9 -1.60 48.21 9.53
C ARG A 9 -2.12 46.99 10.29
N ASN A 10 -3.42 46.94 10.62
CA ASN A 10 -4.02 45.78 11.32
C ASN A 10 -4.55 44.69 10.38
N PHE A 11 -4.71 44.97 9.09
CA PHE A 11 -5.11 43.96 8.10
C PHE A 11 -3.91 43.25 7.46
N LEU A 12 -2.75 43.91 7.40
CA LEU A 12 -1.52 43.31 6.90
C LEU A 12 -0.86 42.36 7.90
N SER A 13 -1.06 42.53 9.22
CA SER A 13 -0.51 41.61 10.23
C SER A 13 -1.25 40.27 10.32
N SER A 14 -2.52 40.22 9.90
CA SER A 14 -3.32 38.99 9.81
C SER A 14 -2.93 38.10 8.62
N LEU A 15 -2.16 38.63 7.66
CA LEU A 15 -1.62 37.87 6.53
C LEU A 15 -0.14 37.50 6.74
N THR A 16 0.54 38.14 7.69
CA THR A 16 1.94 37.82 8.01
C THR A 16 2.11 36.88 9.19
N ASN A 17 1.11 36.70 10.06
CA ASN A 17 1.14 35.70 11.13
C ASN A 17 0.57 34.33 10.74
N THR A 18 0.04 34.21 9.52
CA THR A 18 -0.29 32.93 8.85
C THR A 18 0.80 32.53 7.84
N LEU A 19 1.97 33.19 7.86
CA LEU A 19 3.13 32.76 7.10
C LEU A 19 3.73 31.51 7.75
N ALA A 20 3.37 30.39 7.13
CA ALA A 20 4.16 29.18 6.96
C ALA A 20 4.74 28.57 8.24
N ASP A 21 3.93 27.76 8.91
CA ASP A 21 4.45 26.67 9.73
C ASP A 21 5.04 25.61 8.76
N PRO A 22 6.37 25.49 8.63
CA PRO A 22 7.01 24.71 7.56
C PRO A 22 6.62 23.22 7.59
N ASP A 23 6.19 22.73 8.75
CA ASP A 23 5.74 21.35 8.89
C ASP A 23 4.33 21.15 8.33
N ARG A 24 3.42 22.12 8.47
CA ARG A 24 2.08 22.05 7.86
C ARG A 24 2.13 21.96 6.34
N GLU A 25 2.97 22.77 5.71
CA GLU A 25 3.15 22.74 4.26
C GLU A 25 3.70 21.39 3.79
N LYS A 26 4.67 20.81 4.51
CA LYS A 26 5.19 19.46 4.21
C LYS A 26 4.12 18.38 4.33
N HIS A 27 3.31 18.40 5.39
CA HIS A 27 2.23 17.43 5.56
C HIS A 27 1.15 17.56 4.48
N GLU A 28 0.79 18.78 4.09
CA GLU A 28 -0.16 19.02 3.02
C GLU A 28 0.39 18.57 1.65
N GLN A 29 1.66 18.86 1.37
CA GLN A 29 2.35 18.36 0.18
C GLN A 29 2.41 16.84 0.14
N ALA A 30 2.78 16.18 1.25
CA ALA A 30 2.81 14.72 1.34
C ALA A 30 1.43 14.11 1.09
N ARG A 31 0.36 14.72 1.62
CA ARG A 31 -1.02 14.30 1.37
C ARG A 31 -1.41 14.43 -0.10
N LEU A 32 -1.06 15.53 -0.75
CA LEU A 32 -1.36 15.75 -2.17
C LEU A 32 -0.60 14.75 -3.05
N GLN A 33 0.68 14.52 -2.77
CA GLN A 33 1.50 13.53 -3.46
C GLN A 33 0.95 12.11 -3.27
N ALA A 34 0.60 11.73 -2.03
CA ALA A 34 0.00 10.45 -1.72
C ALA A 34 -1.31 10.23 -2.49
N LYS A 35 -2.19 11.25 -2.51
CA LYS A 35 -3.45 11.17 -3.26
C LYS A 35 -3.22 10.94 -4.75
N ALA A 36 -2.33 11.73 -5.37
CA ALA A 36 -2.01 11.59 -6.78
C ALA A 36 -1.39 10.22 -7.11
N HIS A 37 -0.52 9.72 -6.23
CA HIS A 37 0.12 8.41 -6.39
C HIS A 37 -0.90 7.28 -6.31
N LEU A 38 -1.78 7.27 -5.32
CA LEU A 38 -2.82 6.24 -5.20
C LEU A 38 -3.86 6.30 -6.33
N GLU A 39 -4.19 7.50 -6.83
CA GLU A 39 -5.04 7.62 -8.02
C GLU A 39 -4.39 6.96 -9.24
N ARG A 40 -3.07 7.07 -9.39
CA ARG A 40 -2.32 6.35 -10.45
C ARG A 40 -2.42 4.83 -10.25
N LEU A 41 -2.18 4.32 -9.04
CA LEU A 41 -2.27 2.89 -8.72
C LEU A 41 -3.66 2.33 -9.05
N ARG A 42 -4.71 3.08 -8.69
CA ARG A 42 -6.10 2.67 -8.94
C ARG A 42 -6.47 2.68 -10.42
N LYS A 43 -5.94 3.63 -11.21
CA LYS A 43 -6.21 3.72 -12.65
C LYS A 43 -5.57 2.57 -13.43
N GLY A 44 -4.37 2.13 -13.03
CA GLY A 44 -3.71 0.93 -13.58
C GLY A 44 -4.62 -0.29 -13.46
N LYS A 45 -5.16 -0.50 -12.25
CA LYS A 45 -6.07 -1.62 -11.93
C LYS A 45 -7.33 -1.70 -12.80
N ASN A 46 -7.99 -0.58 -13.08
CA ASN A 46 -9.20 -0.56 -13.91
C ASN A 46 -8.94 -0.90 -15.39
N THR A 47 -7.70 -0.70 -15.86
CA THR A 47 -7.35 -0.93 -17.27
C THR A 47 -7.09 -2.42 -17.54
N GLY A 48 -6.61 -3.16 -16.53
CA GLY A 48 -6.35 -4.61 -16.64
C GLY A 48 -7.58 -5.52 -16.53
N GLN A 49 -8.68 -5.07 -15.90
CA GLN A 49 -9.90 -5.86 -15.72
C GLN A 49 -10.81 -5.95 -16.96
N SER A 50 -10.48 -5.30 -18.07
CA SER A 50 -11.37 -5.24 -19.26
C SER A 50 -11.22 -6.42 -20.24
N ALA A 51 -10.42 -7.45 -19.91
CA ALA A 51 -10.07 -8.52 -20.87
C ALA A 51 -10.74 -9.88 -20.61
N ASP A 52 -11.48 -10.09 -19.51
CA ASP A 52 -12.05 -11.41 -19.21
C ASP A 52 -13.40 -11.29 -18.49
N GLU A 53 -14.46 -10.98 -19.25
CA GLU A 53 -15.85 -11.15 -18.80
C GLU A 53 -16.73 -11.66 -19.97
N THR A 54 -16.86 -12.99 -20.07
CA THR A 54 -18.13 -13.61 -20.49
C THR A 54 -18.43 -14.73 -19.52
N VAL A 55 -19.45 -14.54 -18.68
CA VAL A 55 -20.53 -15.47 -18.32
C VAL A 55 -21.43 -14.74 -17.30
N GLU A 56 -22.70 -14.60 -17.67
CA GLU A 56 -23.80 -14.13 -16.81
C GLU A 56 -24.10 -15.16 -15.72
N ASP A 57 -24.20 -14.75 -14.45
CA ASP A 57 -25.32 -15.14 -13.57
C ASP A 57 -25.48 -14.16 -12.40
N ASP A 58 -26.74 -14.05 -11.99
CA ASP A 58 -27.41 -13.04 -11.18
C ASP A 58 -27.26 -13.23 -9.65
N THR A 59 -27.46 -12.13 -8.92
CA THR A 59 -27.65 -12.01 -7.45
C THR A 59 -26.51 -12.42 -6.49
N THR A 60 -25.81 -11.42 -5.93
CA THR A 60 -26.10 -10.78 -4.62
C THR A 60 -24.81 -10.25 -3.94
N HIS A 61 -24.76 -8.94 -3.69
CA HIS A 61 -23.95 -8.23 -2.69
C HIS A 61 -22.54 -8.77 -2.32
N ARG A 62 -21.50 -8.20 -2.93
CA ARG A 62 -20.33 -7.73 -2.16
C ARG A 62 -19.83 -6.43 -2.77
N GLN A 63 -19.70 -5.44 -1.90
CA GLN A 63 -19.48 -4.03 -2.23
C GLN A 63 -18.21 -3.87 -3.06
N GLY A 64 -18.38 -3.72 -4.38
CA GLY A 64 -17.45 -2.94 -5.17
C GLY A 64 -17.28 -1.60 -4.46
N SER A 65 -16.05 -1.31 -4.06
CA SER A 65 -15.63 -0.02 -3.52
C SER A 65 -16.00 1.05 -4.54
N LYS A 66 -17.24 1.56 -4.43
CA LYS A 66 -17.67 2.80 -5.05
C LYS A 66 -16.62 3.81 -4.66
N SER A 67 -16.16 4.57 -5.65
CA SER A 67 -15.34 5.78 -5.59
C SER A 67 -15.66 6.70 -4.39
N ALA A 68 -15.31 6.26 -3.20
CA ALA A 68 -15.23 7.06 -2.02
C ALA A 68 -13.84 7.67 -2.07
N ASP A 69 -13.77 8.99 -2.04
CA ASP A 69 -12.54 9.74 -1.84
C ASP A 69 -11.81 9.08 -0.66
N LEU A 70 -10.69 8.39 -0.94
CA LEU A 70 -9.96 7.62 0.05
C LEU A 70 -9.45 8.60 1.11
N THR A 71 -10.18 8.71 2.21
CA THR A 71 -9.76 9.53 3.35
C THR A 71 -8.59 8.83 4.03
N LEU A 72 -7.39 9.39 3.87
CA LEU A 72 -6.18 8.90 4.51
C LEU A 72 -5.84 9.74 5.73
N ASN A 73 -5.39 9.08 6.79
CA ASN A 73 -4.76 9.75 7.91
C ASN A 73 -3.31 10.15 7.58
N GLU A 74 -2.68 10.92 8.45
CA GLU A 74 -1.31 11.42 8.26
C GLU A 74 -0.28 10.30 8.02
N TYR A 75 -0.31 9.25 8.83
CA TYR A 75 0.60 8.10 8.71
C TYR A 75 0.34 7.29 7.42
N GLU A 76 -0.91 7.12 7.03
CA GLU A 76 -1.30 6.46 5.78
C GLU A 76 -0.82 7.23 4.55
N ASN A 77 -0.80 8.57 4.59
CA ASN A 77 -0.24 9.38 3.50
C ASN A 77 1.25 9.10 3.30
N VAL A 78 2.01 8.94 4.39
CA VAL A 78 3.44 8.63 4.30
C VAL A 78 3.65 7.25 3.65
N ILE A 79 2.91 6.24 4.12
CA ILE A 79 3.05 4.86 3.61
C ILE A 79 2.55 4.74 2.17
N ALA A 80 1.55 5.53 1.78
CA ALA A 80 1.03 5.54 0.41
C ALA A 80 2.10 5.87 -0.62
N LEU A 81 3.10 6.69 -0.27
CA LEU A 81 4.22 7.01 -1.17
C LEU A 81 5.16 5.82 -1.39
N GLU A 82 5.26 4.89 -0.43
CA GLU A 82 6.08 3.68 -0.50
C GLU A 82 5.36 2.50 -1.17
N MET A 83 4.06 2.66 -1.48
CA MET A 83 3.28 1.63 -2.17
C MET A 83 3.65 1.58 -3.65
N VAL A 84 3.85 0.38 -4.18
CA VAL A 84 4.24 0.13 -5.57
C VAL A 84 3.10 -0.57 -6.29
N ALA A 85 2.79 -0.10 -7.50
CA ALA A 85 1.80 -0.74 -8.37
C ALA A 85 2.35 -2.08 -8.88
N PRO A 86 1.51 -3.10 -9.10
CA PRO A 86 1.99 -4.34 -9.71
C PRO A 86 2.66 -4.09 -11.07
N GLU A 87 2.18 -3.12 -11.86
CA GLU A 87 2.73 -2.80 -13.18
C GLU A 87 4.13 -2.14 -13.13
N ASP A 88 4.50 -1.56 -11.98
CA ASP A 88 5.82 -0.97 -11.77
C ASP A 88 6.85 -2.01 -11.26
N ILE A 89 6.40 -3.23 -10.94
CA ILE A 89 7.27 -4.32 -10.50
C ILE A 89 7.81 -5.04 -11.73
N SER A 90 9.09 -4.88 -12.03
CA SER A 90 9.71 -5.42 -13.25
C SER A 90 10.20 -6.88 -13.13
N ILE A 91 9.85 -7.58 -12.06
CA ILE A 91 10.36 -8.93 -11.76
C ILE A 91 9.17 -9.89 -11.73
N GLY A 92 9.21 -10.93 -12.56
CA GLY A 92 8.24 -12.03 -12.57
C GLY A 92 8.85 -13.36 -12.13
N PHE A 93 8.07 -14.44 -12.19
CA PHE A 93 8.58 -15.77 -11.85
C PHE A 93 9.61 -16.29 -12.85
N THR A 94 9.57 -15.83 -14.10
CA THR A 94 10.55 -16.20 -15.12
C THR A 94 11.96 -15.69 -14.82
N ASP A 95 12.08 -14.68 -13.96
CA ASP A 95 13.36 -14.08 -13.57
C ASP A 95 14.00 -14.77 -12.36
N ILE A 96 13.33 -15.79 -11.80
CA ILE A 96 13.76 -16.52 -10.60
C ILE A 96 14.06 -17.97 -10.99
N GLY A 97 15.33 -18.35 -10.89
CA GLY A 97 15.76 -19.73 -11.17
C GLY A 97 16.03 -20.54 -9.91
N GLY A 98 15.73 -21.84 -9.97
CA GLY A 98 16.09 -22.82 -8.93
C GLY A 98 15.21 -22.81 -7.69
N LEU A 99 14.05 -22.14 -7.75
CA LEU A 99 13.05 -22.07 -6.69
C LEU A 99 11.66 -22.51 -7.19
N GLU A 100 11.61 -23.35 -8.24
CA GLU A 100 10.38 -23.74 -8.93
C GLU A 100 9.35 -24.36 -7.97
N ASP A 101 9.78 -25.27 -7.10
CA ASP A 101 8.91 -25.92 -6.10
C ASP A 101 8.27 -24.89 -5.14
N ILE A 102 9.04 -23.89 -4.71
CA ILE A 102 8.58 -22.82 -3.79
C ILE A 102 7.64 -21.87 -4.53
N ILE A 103 7.94 -21.57 -5.79
CA ILE A 103 7.07 -20.75 -6.64
C ILE A 103 5.70 -21.42 -6.79
N ASP A 104 5.67 -22.73 -7.00
CA ASP A 104 4.41 -23.47 -7.14
C ASP A 104 3.62 -23.52 -5.82
N GLU A 105 4.29 -23.71 -4.68
CA GLU A 105 3.66 -23.60 -3.36
C GLU A 105 3.07 -22.19 -3.11
N LEU A 106 3.79 -21.14 -3.51
CA LEU A 106 3.32 -19.75 -3.40
C LEU A 106 2.15 -19.45 -4.33
N LYS A 107 2.10 -20.06 -5.53
CA LYS A 107 0.95 -19.90 -6.43
C LYS A 107 -0.31 -20.47 -5.78
N GLU A 108 -0.22 -21.69 -5.27
CA GLU A 108 -1.36 -22.37 -4.65
C GLU A 108 -1.82 -21.69 -3.36
N SER A 109 -0.87 -21.30 -2.51
CA SER A 109 -1.18 -20.74 -1.19
C SER A 109 -1.54 -19.26 -1.22
N VAL A 110 -0.91 -18.45 -2.08
CA VAL A 110 -1.07 -16.99 -2.09
C VAL A 110 -1.77 -16.48 -3.34
N ILE A 111 -1.31 -16.87 -4.53
CA ILE A 111 -1.81 -16.25 -5.78
C ILE A 111 -3.24 -16.68 -6.06
N TYR A 112 -3.55 -17.98 -6.06
CA TYR A 112 -4.90 -18.44 -6.41
C TYR A 112 -5.99 -17.89 -5.48
N PRO A 113 -5.79 -17.84 -4.14
CA PRO A 113 -6.77 -17.18 -3.28
C PRO A 113 -6.93 -15.67 -3.51
N LEU A 114 -5.88 -14.98 -3.99
CA LEU A 114 -5.93 -13.54 -4.31
C LEU A 114 -6.58 -13.25 -5.67
N THR A 115 -6.30 -14.06 -6.68
CA THR A 115 -6.76 -13.84 -8.06
C THR A 115 -8.12 -14.49 -8.35
N MET A 116 -8.44 -15.60 -7.67
CA MET A 116 -9.67 -16.38 -7.90
C MET A 116 -10.56 -16.48 -6.66
N PRO A 117 -10.92 -15.37 -5.99
CA PRO A 117 -11.63 -15.41 -4.71
C PRO A 117 -12.98 -16.14 -4.77
N HIS A 118 -13.62 -16.22 -5.96
CA HIS A 118 -14.90 -16.91 -6.16
C HIS A 118 -14.80 -18.44 -5.96
N LEU A 119 -13.67 -19.07 -6.32
CA LEU A 119 -13.44 -20.50 -6.09
C LEU A 119 -13.24 -20.79 -4.60
N TYR A 120 -12.65 -19.85 -3.87
CA TYR A 120 -12.29 -20.00 -2.46
C TYR A 120 -13.35 -19.44 -1.50
N SER A 121 -14.32 -18.64 -1.97
CA SER A 121 -15.36 -18.04 -1.12
C SER A 121 -16.48 -18.98 -0.72
N HIS A 122 -16.76 -20.02 -1.53
CA HIS A 122 -17.86 -20.97 -1.28
C HIS A 122 -17.39 -22.23 -0.54
N ALA A 123 -16.10 -22.54 -0.56
CA ALA A 123 -15.55 -23.81 -0.08
C ALA A 123 -15.12 -23.82 1.40
N ALA A 124 -15.55 -22.82 2.18
CA ALA A 124 -15.28 -22.58 3.61
C ALA A 124 -14.10 -21.63 3.91
N PRO A 125 -14.11 -20.92 5.06
CA PRO A 125 -13.02 -20.03 5.51
C PRO A 125 -11.64 -20.68 5.60
N LEU A 126 -11.54 -22.02 5.54
CA LEU A 126 -10.27 -22.75 5.54
C LEU A 126 -9.44 -22.56 4.25
N LEU A 127 -10.04 -22.01 3.20
CA LEU A 127 -9.47 -21.87 1.86
C LEU A 127 -9.08 -20.42 1.54
N SER A 128 -9.19 -19.48 2.48
CA SER A 128 -8.67 -18.12 2.27
C SER A 128 -7.15 -18.10 2.18
N ALA A 129 -6.59 -17.06 1.54
CA ALA A 129 -5.15 -16.78 1.59
C ALA A 129 -4.64 -16.87 3.05
N PRO A 130 -3.46 -17.48 3.28
CA PRO A 130 -2.89 -17.56 4.60
C PRO A 130 -2.68 -16.15 5.17
N SER A 131 -2.82 -16.01 6.49
CA SER A 131 -2.65 -14.72 7.17
C SER A 131 -1.23 -14.13 7.02
N GLY A 132 -0.25 -14.95 6.64
CA GLY A 132 1.11 -14.53 6.36
C GLY A 132 1.95 -15.68 5.83
N VAL A 133 3.02 -15.34 5.09
CA VAL A 133 4.02 -16.28 4.58
C VAL A 133 5.39 -15.83 5.07
N LEU A 134 6.20 -16.78 5.58
CA LEU A 134 7.56 -16.52 6.02
C LEU A 134 8.55 -17.14 5.03
N LEU A 135 9.29 -16.29 4.33
CA LEU A 135 10.41 -16.72 3.49
C LEU A 135 11.69 -16.69 4.35
N TYR A 136 12.30 -17.85 4.59
CA TYR A 136 13.54 -17.96 5.35
C TYR A 136 14.65 -18.61 4.53
N GLY A 137 15.89 -18.30 4.88
CA GLY A 137 17.08 -18.80 4.19
C GLY A 137 18.24 -17.82 4.25
N PRO A 138 19.44 -18.21 3.80
CA PRO A 138 20.61 -17.34 3.84
C PRO A 138 20.41 -16.04 3.04
N PRO A 139 21.18 -14.97 3.34
CA PRO A 139 21.16 -13.77 2.54
C PRO A 139 21.56 -14.08 1.09
N GLY A 140 20.91 -13.44 0.13
CA GLY A 140 21.18 -13.64 -1.30
C GLY A 140 20.34 -14.73 -1.99
N CYS A 141 19.48 -15.47 -1.29
CA CYS A 141 18.58 -16.48 -1.90
C CYS A 141 17.35 -15.90 -2.62
N GLY A 142 17.33 -14.61 -2.97
CA GLY A 142 16.25 -14.03 -3.76
C GLY A 142 14.90 -13.85 -3.04
N LYS A 143 14.82 -13.94 -1.71
CA LYS A 143 13.56 -13.78 -0.94
C LYS A 143 12.76 -12.51 -1.30
N THR A 144 13.44 -11.37 -1.34
CA THR A 144 12.82 -10.09 -1.72
C THR A 144 12.39 -10.06 -3.19
N MET A 145 13.14 -10.72 -4.08
CA MET A 145 12.77 -10.86 -5.49
C MET A 145 11.52 -11.73 -5.64
N LEU A 146 11.45 -12.84 -4.90
CA LEU A 146 10.30 -13.74 -4.88
C LEU A 146 9.05 -13.03 -4.38
N ALA A 147 9.13 -12.27 -3.28
CA ALA A 147 8.01 -11.49 -2.79
C ALA A 147 7.50 -10.46 -3.81
N LYS A 148 8.41 -9.79 -4.53
CA LYS A 148 8.05 -8.87 -5.63
C LYS A 148 7.39 -9.60 -6.79
N ALA A 149 7.94 -10.74 -7.21
CA ALA A 149 7.35 -11.56 -8.26
C ALA A 149 5.93 -12.03 -7.90
N VAL A 150 5.70 -12.47 -6.66
CA VAL A 150 4.34 -12.83 -6.19
C VAL A 150 3.39 -11.64 -6.30
N ALA A 151 3.82 -10.42 -5.97
CA ALA A 151 2.99 -9.23 -6.09
C ALA A 151 2.68 -8.85 -7.53
N HIS A 152 3.67 -8.93 -8.42
CA HIS A 152 3.50 -8.73 -9.86
C HIS A 152 2.48 -9.71 -10.44
N GLU A 153 2.68 -11.02 -10.20
CA GLU A 153 1.86 -12.09 -10.77
C GLU A 153 0.44 -12.15 -10.18
N SER A 154 0.26 -11.73 -8.92
CA SER A 154 -1.07 -11.63 -8.31
C SER A 154 -1.82 -10.33 -8.63
N GLY A 155 -1.17 -9.37 -9.30
CA GLY A 155 -1.75 -8.04 -9.53
C GLY A 155 -2.01 -7.27 -8.22
N ALA A 156 -1.27 -7.60 -7.16
CA ALA A 156 -1.43 -6.98 -5.85
C ALA A 156 -0.52 -5.76 -5.71
N SER A 157 -1.03 -4.71 -5.06
CA SER A 157 -0.18 -3.58 -4.67
C SER A 157 0.85 -4.04 -3.65
N PHE A 158 2.10 -3.63 -3.80
CA PHE A 158 3.18 -4.04 -2.92
C PHE A 158 3.55 -2.92 -1.95
N ILE A 159 3.59 -3.21 -0.66
CA ILE A 159 4.08 -2.28 0.36
C ILE A 159 5.34 -2.88 0.96
N ASN A 160 6.47 -2.20 0.78
CA ASN A 160 7.73 -2.61 1.40
C ASN A 160 7.89 -1.93 2.76
N LEU A 161 7.85 -2.72 3.84
CA LEU A 161 8.01 -2.25 5.20
C LEU A 161 9.41 -2.59 5.71
N HIS A 162 10.31 -1.61 5.67
CA HIS A 162 11.62 -1.70 6.29
C HIS A 162 11.53 -1.38 7.79
N ILE A 163 11.67 -2.39 8.62
CA ILE A 163 11.59 -2.26 10.09
C ILE A 163 12.55 -1.19 10.63
N SER A 164 13.79 -1.17 10.17
CA SER A 164 14.82 -0.20 10.56
C SER A 164 14.37 1.25 10.31
N THR A 165 13.71 1.50 9.19
CA THR A 165 13.18 2.82 8.84
C THR A 165 12.00 3.22 9.73
N VAL A 166 11.16 2.26 10.13
CA VAL A 166 10.01 2.49 11.01
C VAL A 166 10.46 2.89 12.42
N THR A 167 11.48 2.24 12.96
CA THR A 167 11.96 2.49 14.33
C THR A 167 12.75 3.79 14.44
N GLU A 168 13.54 4.16 13.43
CA GLU A 168 14.37 5.37 13.44
C GLU A 168 13.59 6.66 13.16
N LYS A 169 12.79 6.70 12.10
CA LYS A 169 12.06 7.93 11.70
C LYS A 169 10.90 8.27 12.63
N TRP A 170 10.42 7.31 13.42
CA TRP A 170 9.16 7.42 14.18
C TRP A 170 9.28 6.88 15.60
N TYR A 171 10.37 7.22 16.30
CA TYR A 171 10.57 6.84 17.69
C TYR A 171 9.40 7.33 18.57
N GLY A 172 8.63 6.40 19.14
CA GLY A 172 7.41 6.66 19.93
C GLY A 172 6.08 6.51 19.19
N ASP A 173 6.08 6.52 17.85
CA ASP A 173 4.89 6.43 16.99
C ASP A 173 4.85 5.17 16.09
N SER A 174 5.85 4.29 16.18
CA SER A 174 5.98 3.05 15.39
C SER A 174 4.70 2.20 15.37
N ASN A 175 4.02 2.05 16.51
CA ASN A 175 2.75 1.31 16.61
C ASN A 175 1.63 1.93 15.76
N LYS A 176 1.57 3.25 15.65
CA LYS A 176 0.56 3.94 14.81
C LYS A 176 0.89 3.72 13.34
N LEU A 177 2.17 3.73 12.97
CA LEU A 177 2.61 3.47 11.60
C LEU A 177 2.27 2.04 11.18
N VAL A 178 2.57 1.03 12.00
CA VAL A 178 2.19 -0.37 11.73
C VAL A 178 0.68 -0.49 11.51
N ARG A 179 -0.13 0.12 12.39
CA ARG A 179 -1.60 0.15 12.21
C ARG A 179 -2.01 0.84 10.91
N ALA A 180 -1.33 1.92 10.53
CA ALA A 180 -1.57 2.63 9.27
C ALA A 180 -1.21 1.79 8.05
N VAL A 181 -0.13 0.97 8.10
CA VAL A 181 0.24 0.05 7.02
C VAL A 181 -0.89 -0.94 6.74
N PHE A 182 -1.37 -1.63 7.78
CA PHE A 182 -2.49 -2.57 7.64
C PHE A 182 -3.79 -1.87 7.24
N SER A 183 -4.03 -0.65 7.71
CA SER A 183 -5.21 0.14 7.34
C SER A 183 -5.20 0.52 5.86
N LEU A 184 -4.06 0.99 5.36
CA LEU A 184 -3.88 1.33 3.96
C LEU A 184 -3.97 0.08 3.06
N ALA A 185 -3.34 -1.02 3.44
CA ALA A 185 -3.41 -2.27 2.69
C ALA A 185 -4.85 -2.78 2.53
N ARG A 186 -5.69 -2.65 3.57
CA ARG A 186 -7.13 -2.95 3.49
C ARG A 186 -7.89 -2.03 2.53
N LYS A 187 -7.54 -0.74 2.50
CA LYS A 187 -8.15 0.23 1.59
C LYS A 187 -7.75 0.00 0.12
N MET A 188 -6.57 -0.57 -0.10
CA MET A 188 -5.95 -0.75 -1.42
C MET A 188 -5.98 -2.21 -1.92
N GLN A 189 -6.84 -3.07 -1.35
CA GLN A 189 -6.89 -4.49 -1.72
C GLN A 189 -7.06 -4.72 -3.24
N PRO A 190 -6.43 -5.76 -3.82
CA PRO A 190 -5.50 -6.69 -3.19
C PRO A 190 -4.12 -6.04 -2.94
N ALA A 191 -3.51 -6.34 -1.78
CA ALA A 191 -2.23 -5.78 -1.39
C ALA A 191 -1.38 -6.80 -0.62
N ILE A 192 -0.08 -6.79 -0.87
CA ILE A 192 0.93 -7.58 -0.16
C ILE A 192 1.80 -6.63 0.66
N ILE A 193 1.88 -6.88 1.96
CA ILE A 193 2.81 -6.20 2.85
C ILE A 193 4.03 -7.09 2.99
N PHE A 194 5.17 -6.64 2.47
CA PHE A 194 6.45 -7.31 2.66
C PHE A 194 7.18 -6.68 3.82
N ILE A 195 7.62 -7.50 4.77
CA ILE A 195 8.37 -7.07 5.94
C ILE A 195 9.79 -7.61 5.78
N ASP A 196 10.74 -6.72 5.53
CA ASP A 196 12.15 -7.07 5.43
C ASP A 196 12.81 -7.02 6.80
N GLU A 197 13.82 -7.87 7.03
CA GLU A 197 14.59 -7.95 8.29
C GLU A 197 13.70 -8.15 9.54
N ILE A 198 12.69 -9.03 9.44
CA ILE A 198 11.79 -9.32 10.57
C ILE A 198 12.52 -9.93 11.78
N ASP A 199 13.62 -10.63 11.53
CA ASP A 199 14.52 -11.17 12.54
C ASP A 199 15.07 -10.08 13.48
N ALA A 200 15.31 -8.86 12.98
CA ALA A 200 15.78 -7.73 13.80
C ALA A 200 14.78 -7.29 14.91
N VAL A 201 13.49 -7.65 14.79
CA VAL A 201 12.45 -7.34 15.80
C VAL A 201 12.14 -8.54 16.69
N LEU A 202 12.43 -9.76 16.22
CA LEU A 202 12.14 -10.97 16.96
C LEU A 202 13.25 -11.34 17.95
N ASP A 203 14.46 -10.82 17.76
CA ASP A 203 15.63 -11.04 18.65
C ASP A 203 15.69 -10.09 19.87
N SER A 204 14.68 -9.24 20.08
CA SER A 204 14.61 -8.27 21.20
C SER A 204 13.76 -8.72 22.38
#